data_AF-A0A7S3FUB1-F1
#
_entry.id   AF-A0A7S3FUB1-F1
#
_cell.length_a   1.000
_cell.length_b   1.000
_cell.length_c   1.000
_cell.angle_alpha   90.00
_cell.angle_beta   90.00
_cell.angle_gamma   90.00
#
_symmetry.space_group_name_H-M   'P 1'
#
loop_
_entity.id
_entity.type
_entity.pdbx_description
1 polymer ?
#
loop_
_entity_poly.entity_id
_entity_poly.type
_entity_poly.pdbx_seq_one_letter_code
_entity_poly.pdbx_strand_id
1 'polypeptide(L)'
;IGTTPDPDPDPARAKSEMEGDYGGLPRTLAEGKFTEAAKACEQMELETDGEEGCQLVWVYTAQIVCYLITGRLNEARFCWKRVPQSLLGDTEMQAVQKVVQTLWEKDYAGFHKSIADHPW
;
A
#
# COMPACT_ATOMS: atom_id res chain seq x y z
N ILE A 1 -24.56 -25.04 -39.31
CA ILE A 1 -23.70 -23.93 -38.87
C ILE A 1 -23.71 -24.01 -37.35
N GLY A 2 -22.77 -24.77 -36.78
CA GLY A 2 -22.75 -25.09 -35.36
C GLY A 2 -22.05 -23.98 -34.60
N THR A 3 -22.78 -23.33 -33.69
CA THR A 3 -22.22 -22.38 -32.74
C THR A 3 -21.38 -23.16 -31.73
N THR A 4 -20.07 -23.02 -31.81
CA THR A 4 -19.15 -23.46 -30.76
C THR A 4 -19.47 -22.68 -29.48
N PRO A 5 -19.67 -23.34 -28.33
CA PRO A 5 -19.80 -22.64 -27.05
C PRO A 5 -18.48 -21.95 -26.72
N ASP A 6 -18.56 -20.70 -26.29
CA ASP A 6 -17.42 -19.96 -25.73
C ASP A 6 -16.76 -20.81 -24.64
N PRO A 7 -15.42 -20.93 -24.62
CA PRO A 7 -14.75 -21.65 -23.55
C PRO A 7 -15.01 -20.92 -22.23
N ASP A 8 -15.49 -21.66 -21.22
CA ASP A 8 -15.57 -21.19 -19.84
C ASP A 8 -14.25 -20.53 -19.43
N PRO A 9 -14.28 -19.39 -18.71
CA PRO A 9 -13.08 -18.72 -18.28
C PRO A 9 -12.25 -19.68 -17.42
N ASP A 10 -11.03 -19.96 -17.87
CA ASP A 10 -10.08 -20.83 -17.19
C ASP A 10 -9.87 -20.33 -15.74
N PRO A 11 -10.20 -21.14 -14.71
CA PRO A 11 -10.00 -20.74 -13.32
C PRO A 11 -8.52 -20.47 -12.99
N ALA A 12 -7.57 -20.97 -13.78
CA ALA A 12 -6.15 -20.64 -13.65
C ALA A 12 -5.83 -19.23 -14.16
N ARG A 13 -6.55 -18.71 -15.16
CA ARG A 13 -6.40 -17.33 -15.65
C ARG A 13 -7.03 -16.31 -14.70
N ALA A 14 -8.19 -16.63 -14.13
CA ALA A 14 -8.78 -15.82 -13.07
C ALA A 14 -7.91 -15.84 -11.79
N LYS A 15 -7.23 -16.96 -11.52
CA LYS A 15 -6.22 -17.04 -10.46
C LYS A 15 -4.95 -16.27 -10.80
N SER A 16 -4.44 -16.27 -12.03
CA SER A 16 -3.28 -15.43 -12.41
C SER A 16 -3.60 -13.93 -12.43
N GLU A 17 -4.87 -13.56 -12.66
CA GLU A 17 -5.36 -12.18 -12.51
C GLU A 17 -5.57 -11.78 -11.04
N MET A 18 -5.56 -12.76 -10.11
CA MET A 18 -5.78 -12.59 -8.66
C MET A 18 -4.53 -12.92 -7.81
N GLU A 19 -3.56 -13.64 -8.37
CA GLU A 19 -2.25 -13.96 -7.80
C GLU A 19 -1.26 -12.85 -8.21
N GLY A 20 -1.20 -11.81 -7.38
CA GLY A 20 -0.02 -10.97 -7.19
C GLY A 20 0.77 -10.58 -8.44
N ASP A 21 0.16 -9.87 -9.40
CA ASP A 21 0.95 -9.07 -10.32
C ASP A 21 1.50 -7.86 -9.58
N TYR A 22 2.61 -8.07 -8.86
CA TYR A 22 3.40 -7.01 -8.24
C TYR A 22 3.88 -5.98 -9.28
N GLY A 23 3.99 -6.40 -10.55
CA GLY A 23 4.30 -5.52 -11.68
C GLY A 23 3.18 -4.53 -12.02
N GLY A 24 1.96 -4.78 -11.55
CA GLY A 24 0.79 -3.93 -11.73
C GLY A 24 0.69 -2.78 -10.71
N LEU A 25 1.45 -2.81 -9.60
CA LEU A 25 1.33 -1.78 -8.57
C LEU A 25 1.69 -0.37 -9.07
N PRO A 26 2.82 -0.14 -9.79
CA PRO A 26 3.12 1.17 -10.34
C PRO A 26 2.03 1.69 -11.29
N ARG A 27 1.43 0.79 -12.08
CA ARG A 27 0.29 1.11 -12.95
C ARG A 27 -0.93 1.50 -12.12
N THR A 28 -1.24 0.75 -11.07
CA THR A 28 -2.41 0.96 -10.21
C THR A 28 -2.30 2.31 -9.48
N LEU A 29 -1.11 2.64 -9.00
CA LEU A 29 -0.78 3.95 -8.44
C LEU A 29 -0.92 5.07 -9.48
N ALA A 30 -0.38 4.88 -10.69
CA ALA A 30 -0.48 5.85 -11.78
C ALA A 30 -1.93 6.10 -12.25
N GLU A 31 -2.79 5.08 -12.17
CA GLU A 31 -4.22 5.18 -12.48
C GLU A 31 -5.04 5.79 -11.33
N GLY A 32 -4.43 6.10 -10.19
CA GLY A 32 -5.12 6.67 -9.02
C GLY A 32 -6.00 5.67 -8.26
N LYS A 33 -5.80 4.36 -8.49
CA LYS A 33 -6.55 3.27 -7.85
C LYS A 33 -5.96 2.96 -6.47
N PHE A 34 -6.01 3.93 -5.57
CA PHE A 34 -5.30 3.86 -4.28
C PHE A 34 -5.86 2.79 -3.34
N THR A 35 -7.15 2.45 -3.43
CA THR A 35 -7.73 1.38 -2.61
C THR A 35 -7.18 0.02 -3.01
N GLU A 36 -7.07 -0.22 -4.32
CA GLU A 36 -6.50 -1.43 -4.91
C GLU A 36 -5.00 -1.51 -4.65
N ALA A 37 -4.29 -0.38 -4.78
CA ALA A 37 -2.87 -0.30 -4.47
C ALA A 37 -2.57 -0.65 -3.00
N ALA A 38 -3.39 -0.17 -2.06
CA ALA A 38 -3.24 -0.52 -0.64
C ALA A 38 -3.42 -2.02 -0.38
N LYS A 39 -4.38 -2.67 -1.07
CA LYS A 39 -4.60 -4.13 -0.97
C LYS A 39 -3.46 -4.91 -1.58
N ALA A 40 -2.94 -4.47 -2.72
CA ALA A 40 -1.75 -5.08 -3.33
C ALA A 40 -0.55 -4.99 -2.39
N CYS A 41 -0.37 -3.85 -1.71
CA CYS A 41 0.69 -3.71 -0.71
C CYS A 41 0.51 -4.66 0.48
N GLU A 42 -0.72 -4.85 0.96
CA GLU A 42 -1.02 -5.83 2.02
C GLU A 42 -0.66 -7.26 1.58
N GLN A 43 -0.97 -7.63 0.34
CA GLN A 43 -0.65 -8.96 -0.18
C GLN A 43 0.87 -9.18 -0.27
N MET A 44 1.61 -8.18 -0.75
CA MET A 44 3.08 -8.19 -0.81
C MET A 44 3.71 -8.37 0.57
N GLU A 45 3.15 -7.69 1.57
CA GLU A 45 3.59 -7.82 2.96
C GLU A 45 3.37 -9.23 3.50
N LEU A 46 2.22 -9.85 3.20
CA LEU A 46 1.90 -11.21 3.64
C LEU A 46 2.73 -12.29 2.94
N GLU A 47 3.14 -12.07 1.69
CA GLU A 47 3.92 -13.03 0.90
C GLU A 47 5.43 -12.91 1.12
N THR A 48 5.90 -11.77 1.62
CA THR A 48 7.30 -11.61 2.02
C THR A 48 7.50 -12.33 3.35
N ASP A 49 8.17 -13.48 3.32
CA ASP A 49 8.28 -14.49 4.41
C ASP A 49 9.14 -14.01 5.60
N GLY A 50 8.80 -12.87 6.19
CA GLY A 50 9.50 -12.26 7.32
C GLY A 50 10.86 -11.64 7.00
N GLU A 51 11.22 -11.47 5.72
CA GLU A 51 12.47 -10.80 5.33
C GLU A 51 12.41 -9.30 5.64
N GLU A 52 13.02 -8.92 6.77
CA GLU A 52 13.22 -7.52 7.15
C GLU A 52 14.23 -6.85 6.21
N GLY A 53 13.74 -6.04 5.27
CA GLY A 53 14.60 -5.31 4.35
C GLY A 53 13.96 -4.03 3.83
N CYS A 54 14.73 -3.25 3.06
CA CYS A 54 14.27 -2.04 2.38
C CYS A 54 13.07 -2.29 1.45
N GLN A 55 12.82 -3.53 1.02
CA GLN A 55 11.60 -3.92 0.34
C GLN A 55 10.35 -3.72 1.22
N LEU A 56 10.37 -4.13 2.49
CA LEU A 56 9.19 -3.97 3.36
C LEU A 56 8.92 -2.51 3.74
N VAL A 57 9.95 -1.66 3.84
CA VAL A 57 9.79 -0.23 4.13
C VAL A 57 8.85 0.41 3.11
N TRP A 58 9.18 0.28 1.82
CA TRP A 58 8.38 0.91 0.76
C TRP A 58 6.95 0.34 0.71
N VAL A 59 6.78 -0.96 0.98
CA VAL A 59 5.45 -1.60 1.00
C VAL A 59 4.57 -0.97 2.06
N TYR A 60 5.07 -0.84 3.29
CA TYR A 60 4.32 -0.23 4.37
C TYR A 60 4.09 1.26 4.14
N THR A 61 5.09 2.02 3.67
CA THR A 61 4.91 3.46 3.41
C THR A 61 3.87 3.70 2.32
N ALA A 62 3.95 2.99 1.20
CA ALA A 62 2.98 3.07 0.11
C ALA A 62 1.57 2.67 0.57
N GLN A 63 1.44 1.60 1.35
CA GLN A 63 0.15 1.15 1.88
C GLN A 63 -0.49 2.22 2.77
N ILE A 64 0.27 2.80 3.71
CA ILE A 64 -0.21 3.84 4.63
C ILE A 64 -0.63 5.08 3.84
N VAL A 65 0.19 5.54 2.90
CA VAL A 65 -0.12 6.72 2.07
C VAL A 65 -1.39 6.50 1.26
N CYS A 66 -1.59 5.32 0.67
CA CYS A 66 -2.82 4.99 -0.04
C CYS A 66 -4.06 5.04 0.88
N TYR A 67 -3.94 4.57 2.13
CA TYR A 67 -5.02 4.72 3.12
C TYR A 67 -5.29 6.19 3.47
N LEU A 68 -4.25 7.02 3.60
CA LEU A 68 -4.44 8.45 3.85
C LEU A 68 -5.16 9.16 2.70
N ILE A 69 -4.76 8.90 1.44
CA ILE A 69 -5.38 9.49 0.24
C ILE A 69 -6.87 9.09 0.14
N THR A 70 -7.21 7.86 0.51
CA THR A 70 -8.58 7.35 0.48
C THR A 70 -9.41 7.75 1.71
N GLY A 71 -8.87 8.56 2.63
CA GLY A 71 -9.56 9.00 3.85
C GLY A 71 -9.70 7.92 4.92
N ARG A 72 -8.98 6.81 4.79
CA ARG A 72 -9.02 5.63 5.65
C ARG A 72 -8.00 5.73 6.79
N LEU A 73 -8.15 6.76 7.62
CA LEU A 73 -7.18 7.09 8.67
C LEU A 73 -7.01 5.99 9.74
N ASN A 74 -8.09 5.28 10.07
CA ASN A 74 -8.00 4.19 11.05
C ASN A 74 -7.14 3.04 10.52
N GLU A 75 -7.32 2.67 9.26
CA GLU A 75 -6.55 1.64 8.57
C GLU A 75 -5.09 2.02 8.42
N ALA A 76 -4.80 3.28 8.07
CA ALA A 76 -3.44 3.83 8.10
C ALA A 76 -2.77 3.66 9.48
N ARG A 77 -3.49 3.97 10.55
CA ARG A 77 -2.99 3.83 11.93
C ARG A 77 -2.79 2.38 12.34
N PHE A 78 -3.69 1.48 11.96
CA PHE A 78 -3.54 0.05 12.25
C PHE A 78 -2.36 -0.56 11.48
N CYS A 79 -2.18 -0.17 10.22
CA CYS A 79 -1.03 -0.55 9.42
C CYS A 79 0.28 -0.10 10.09
N TRP A 80 0.38 1.18 10.48
CA TRP A 80 1.56 1.69 11.21
C TRP A 80 1.88 0.87 12.47
N LYS A 81 0.88 0.51 13.27
CA LYS A 81 1.10 -0.28 14.49
C LYS A 81 1.62 -1.70 14.24
N ARG A 82 1.44 -2.24 13.04
CA ARG A 82 1.93 -3.57 12.64
C ARG A 82 3.36 -3.53 12.10
N VAL A 83 3.88 -2.35 11.74
CA VAL A 83 5.22 -2.22 11.18
C VAL A 83 6.27 -2.77 12.17
N PRO A 84 7.15 -3.69 11.74
CA PRO A 84 8.22 -4.22 12.58
C PRO A 84 9.13 -3.11 13.14
N GLN A 85 9.59 -3.29 14.37
CA GLN A 85 10.44 -2.30 15.07
C GLN A 85 11.73 -1.97 14.31
N SER A 86 12.27 -2.96 13.58
CA SER A 86 13.45 -2.85 12.71
C SER A 86 13.29 -1.80 11.60
N LEU A 87 12.06 -1.59 11.11
CA LEU A 87 11.78 -0.66 10.02
C LEU A 87 11.45 0.76 10.49
N LEU A 88 11.13 0.96 11.78
CA LEU A 88 10.77 2.28 12.33
C LEU A 88 11.95 3.26 12.38
N GLY A 89 13.18 2.76 12.24
CA GLY A 89 14.38 3.59 12.14
C GLY A 89 14.56 4.26 10.78
N ASP A 90 13.85 3.80 9.75
CA ASP A 90 13.96 4.32 8.40
C ASP A 90 13.37 5.74 8.28
N THR A 91 14.03 6.59 7.50
CA THR A 91 13.65 8.00 7.35
C THR A 91 12.30 8.19 6.65
N GLU A 92 11.99 7.36 5.66
CA GLU A 92 10.73 7.41 4.91
C GLU A 92 9.58 6.93 5.81
N MET A 93 9.82 5.84 6.56
CA MET A 93 8.87 5.35 7.56
C MET A 93 8.58 6.41 8.64
N GLN A 94 9.61 7.08 9.17
CA GLN A 94 9.43 8.16 10.15
C GLN A 94 8.66 9.36 9.58
N ALA A 95 8.88 9.71 8.31
CA ALA A 95 8.13 10.77 7.65
C ALA A 95 6.64 10.43 7.57
N VAL A 96 6.30 9.22 7.11
CA VAL A 96 4.90 8.73 7.07
C VAL A 96 4.27 8.73 8.46
N GLN A 97 4.98 8.30 9.50
CA GLN A 97 4.47 8.32 10.88
C GLN A 97 4.10 9.72 11.34
N LYS A 98 4.95 10.71 11.04
CA LYS A 98 4.70 12.12 11.36
C LYS A 98 3.46 12.64 10.63
N VAL A 99 3.26 12.26 9.37
CA VAL A 99 2.06 12.62 8.59
C VAL A 99 0.80 11.99 9.20
N VAL A 100 0.84 10.70 9.55
CA VAL A 100 -0.28 10.01 10.21
C VAL A 100 -0.61 10.65 11.56
N GLN A 101 0.41 10.95 12.38
CA GLN A 101 0.24 11.54 13.70
C GLN A 101 -0.39 12.93 13.63
N THR A 102 0.15 13.83 12.79
CA THR A 102 -0.36 15.20 12.65
C THR A 102 -1.80 15.21 12.17
N LEU A 103 -2.17 14.34 11.22
CA LEU A 103 -3.55 14.21 10.77
C LEU A 103 -4.47 13.64 11.86
N TRP A 104 -4.01 12.66 12.64
CA TRP A 104 -4.75 12.08 13.76
C TRP A 104 -5.04 13.09 14.87
N GLU A 105 -4.07 13.95 15.18
CA GLU A 105 -4.19 15.05 16.14
C GLU A 105 -4.98 16.24 15.60
N LYS A 106 -5.39 16.20 14.32
CA LYS A 106 -6.05 17.29 13.59
C LYS A 106 -5.19 18.55 13.49
N ASP A 107 -3.87 18.39 13.56
CA ASP A 107 -2.90 19.45 13.29
C ASP A 107 -2.67 19.57 11.78
N TYR A 108 -3.55 20.31 11.11
CA TYR A 108 -3.46 20.50 9.66
C TYR A 108 -2.23 21.31 9.22
N ALA A 109 -1.75 22.23 10.07
CA ALA A 109 -0.54 22.99 9.78
C ALA A 109 0.69 22.09 9.85
N GLY A 110 0.79 21.26 10.89
CA GLY A 110 1.81 20.22 11.02
C GLY A 110 1.72 19.15 9.94
N PHE A 111 0.52 18.81 9.48
CA PHE A 111 0.31 17.88 8.37
C PHE A 111 0.93 18.40 7.07
N HIS A 112 0.58 19.62 6.65
CA HIS A 112 1.16 20.21 5.44
C HIS A 112 2.67 20.38 5.54
N LYS A 113 3.18 20.75 6.73
CA LYS A 113 4.62 20.83 6.97
C LYS A 113 5.30 19.47 6.89
N SER A 114 4.74 18.44 7.52
CA SER A 114 5.35 17.11 7.55
C SER A 114 5.44 16.46 6.17
N ILE A 115 4.45 16.69 5.30
CA ILE A 115 4.51 16.28 3.89
C ILE A 115 5.65 16.98 3.14
N ALA A 116 5.86 18.27 3.38
CA ALA A 116 6.87 19.07 2.69
C ALA A 116 8.30 18.87 3.24
N ASP A 117 8.44 18.43 4.50
CA ASP A 117 9.72 18.25 5.17
C ASP A 117 10.53 17.04 4.65
N HIS A 118 9.91 16.11 3.91
CA HIS A 118 10.55 14.88 3.43
C HIS A 118 10.58 14.81 1.88
N PRO A 119 11.73 14.47 1.26
CA PRO A 119 11.80 14.15 -0.15
C PRO A 119 11.32 12.71 -0.38
N TRP A 120 10.09 12.57 -0.90
CA TRP A 120 9.47 11.29 -1.28
C TRP A 120 10.07 10.69 -2.55
#